data_AF-A0AAJ5RNB4-F1
#
_entry.id   AF-A0AAJ5RNB4-F1
#
_cell.length_a   1.000
_cell.length_b   1.000
_cell.length_c   1.000
_cell.angle_alpha   90.00
_cell.angle_beta   90.00
_cell.angle_gamma   90.00
#
_symmetry.space_group_name_H-M   'P 1'
#
loop_
_entity.id
_entity.type
_entity.pdbx_description
1 polymer ?
#
loop_
_entity_poly.entity_id
_entity_poly.type
_entity_poly.pdbx_seq_one_letter_code
_entity_poly.pdbx_strand_id
1 'polypeptide(L)' 'MLIGEESCPLCGGKNHCGLVKGEKECWCMTVNFPEKVLKVAQKESDKCICQTCLDTYKEKYKH' A
#
# COMPACT_ATOMS: atom_id res chain seq x y z
N MET A 1 4.49 11.85 16.85
CA MET A 1 4.38 12.38 15.47
C MET A 1 3.89 11.25 14.60
N LEU A 2 2.62 11.29 14.18
CA LEU A 2 1.98 10.20 13.45
C LEU A 2 2.49 10.24 12.02
N ILE A 3 3.24 9.22 11.59
CA ILE A 3 3.50 8.97 10.17
C ILE A 3 2.12 8.81 9.53
N GLY A 4 1.69 9.82 8.78
CA GLY A 4 0.30 9.98 8.33
C GLY A 4 -0.23 8.70 7.69
N GLU A 5 -1.47 8.34 8.04
CA GLU A 5 -2.17 7.16 7.54
C GLU A 5 -2.31 7.17 6.00
N GLU A 6 -2.11 8.34 5.38
CA GLU A 6 -2.09 8.60 3.95
C GLU A 6 -0.73 8.37 3.25
N SER A 7 0.32 7.99 3.99
CA SER A 7 1.65 7.75 3.43
C SER A 7 1.93 6.28 3.15
N CYS A 8 2.52 6.01 1.99
CA CYS A 8 2.99 4.70 1.57
C CYS A 8 4.25 4.33 2.36
N PRO A 9 4.29 3.18 3.06
CA PRO A 9 5.45 2.79 3.87
C PRO A 9 6.69 2.43 3.03
N LEU A 10 6.53 2.21 1.71
CA LEU A 10 7.64 1.83 0.83
C LEU A 10 8.38 3.03 0.23
N CYS A 11 7.68 4.14 -0.03
CA CYS A 11 8.27 5.30 -0.72
C CYS A 11 8.02 6.64 -0.02
N GLY A 12 7.24 6.67 1.06
CA GLY A 12 6.85 7.91 1.76
C GLY A 12 5.84 8.80 1.02
N GLY A 13 5.53 8.50 -0.25
CA GLY A 13 4.53 9.21 -1.05
C GLY A 13 3.09 8.90 -0.62
N LYS A 14 2.09 9.49 -1.29
CA LYS A 14 0.67 9.24 -0.98
C LYS A 14 0.29 7.79 -1.30
N ASN A 15 -0.38 7.10 -0.37
CA ASN A 15 -0.90 5.75 -0.58
C ASN A 15 -2.28 5.71 -1.25
N HIS A 16 -2.96 6.86 -1.31
CA HIS A 16 -4.33 7.00 -1.84
C HIS A 16 -5.34 6.09 -1.14
N CYS A 17 -5.20 5.86 0.17
CA CYS A 17 -6.15 5.06 0.94
C CYS A 17 -7.54 5.72 0.92
N GLY A 18 -8.54 5.02 0.41
CA GLY A 18 -9.93 5.49 0.39
C GLY A 18 -10.54 5.58 1.79
N LEU A 19 -10.21 4.63 2.67
CA LEU A 19 -10.74 4.59 4.04
C LEU A 19 -10.29 5.82 4.86
N VAL A 20 -9.04 6.26 4.71
CA VAL A 20 -8.51 7.47 5.36
C VAL A 20 -9.20 8.73 4.83
N LYS A 21 -9.69 8.70 3.59
CA LYS A 21 -10.49 9.79 2.98
C LYS A 21 -11.97 9.74 3.35
N GLY A 22 -12.42 8.76 4.15
CA GLY A 22 -13.83 8.55 4.49
C GLY A 22 -14.63 7.81 3.41
N GLU A 23 -13.96 7.19 2.43
CA GLU A 23 -14.62 6.31 1.47
C GLU A 23 -14.88 4.93 2.11
N LYS A 24 -15.87 4.20 1.58
CA LYS A 24 -16.23 2.87 2.10
C LYS A 24 -15.27 1.77 1.67
N GLU A 25 -14.53 2.00 0.59
CA GLU A 25 -13.63 1.04 -0.03
C GLU A 25 -12.30 1.73 -0.34
N CYS A 26 -11.23 0.93 -0.44
CA CYS A 26 -9.94 1.41 -0.90
C CYS A 26 -9.51 0.59 -2.12
N TRP A 27 -8.79 1.21 -3.04
CA TRP A 27 -8.24 0.50 -4.20
C TRP A 27 -7.33 -0.68 -3.82
N CYS A 28 -6.69 -0.66 -2.64
CA CYS A 28 -5.89 -1.80 -2.19
C CYS A 28 -6.75 -3.05 -1.91
N MET A 29 -8.06 -2.89 -1.69
CA MET A 29 -8.98 -4.01 -1.49
C MET A 29 -9.41 -4.65 -2.81
N THR A 30 -9.23 -3.95 -3.93
CA THR A 30 -9.65 -4.42 -5.27
C THR A 30 -8.53 -5.10 -6.05
N VAL A 31 -7.32 -5.17 -5.48
CA VAL A 31 -6.14 -5.74 -6.13
C VAL A 31 -5.52 -6.85 -5.29
N ASN A 32 -4.95 -7.85 -5.96
CA ASN A 32 -4.22 -8.90 -5.27
C ASN A 32 -2.78 -8.47 -4.97
N PHE A 33 -2.38 -8.54 -3.70
CA PHE A 33 -1.01 -8.28 -3.26
C PHE A 33 -0.21 -9.57 -3.19
N PRO A 34 1.01 -9.63 -3.76
CA PRO A 34 1.91 -10.74 -3.54
C PRO A 34 2.25 -10.86 -2.04
N GLU A 35 2.33 -12.07 -1.49
CA GLU A 35 2.62 -12.29 -0.06
C GLU A 35 3.87 -11.55 0.43
N LYS A 36 4.92 -11.47 -0.40
CA LYS A 36 6.16 -10.79 -0.05
C LYS A 36 5.94 -9.29 0.20
N VAL A 37 5.02 -8.67 -0.53
CA VAL A 37 4.65 -7.26 -0.37
C VAL A 37 3.87 -7.08 0.93
N LEU A 38 2.92 -7.98 1.22
CA LEU A 38 2.16 -7.98 2.47
C LEU A 38 3.06 -8.12 3.69
N LYS A 39 4.09 -8.96 3.63
CA LYS A 39 5.07 -9.09 4.73
C LYS A 39 5.81 -7.79 5.05
N VAL A 40 6.02 -6.92 4.05
CA VAL A 40 6.63 -5.60 4.28
C VAL A 40 5.61 -4.63 4.85
N ALA A 41 4.38 -4.61 4.33
CA ALA A 41 3.31 -3.76 4.85
C ALA A 41 2.91 -4.12 6.30
N GLN A 42 2.78 -5.40 6.62
CA GLN A 42 2.38 -5.89 7.94
C GLN A 42 3.35 -5.47 9.06
N LYS A 43 4.62 -5.20 8.74
CA LYS A 43 5.59 -4.69 9.72
C LYS A 43 5.34 -3.23 10.10
N GLU A 44 4.70 -2.45 9.22
CA GLU A 44 4.59 -1.00 9.29
C GLU A 44 3.17 -0.53 9.68
N SER A 45 2.36 -1.39 10.32
CA SER A 45 0.91 -1.21 10.59
C SER A 45 0.04 -1.26 9.32
N ASP A 46 -1.29 -1.35 9.47
CA ASP A 46 -2.32 -1.57 8.41
C ASP A 46 -2.42 -0.45 7.34
N LYS A 47 -1.28 0.05 6.85
CA LYS A 47 -1.16 1.12 5.88
C LYS A 47 -1.22 0.57 4.47
N CYS A 48 -1.96 1.26 3.61
CA CYS A 48 -1.96 0.97 2.19
C CYS A 48 -0.58 1.26 1.57
N ILE A 49 -0.15 0.40 0.66
CA ILE A 49 0.98 0.64 -0.25
C ILE A 49 0.44 1.30 -1.49
N CYS A 50 1.09 2.34 -2.05
CA CYS A 50 0.64 3.00 -3.28
C CYS A 50 0.69 2.10 -4.53
N GLN A 51 -0.14 2.39 -5.54
CA GLN A 51 -0.22 1.61 -6.80
C GLN A 51 1.15 1.51 -7.48
N THR A 52 1.88 2.61 -7.57
CA THR A 52 3.22 2.65 -8.18
C THR A 52 4.18 1.65 -7.54
N CYS A 53 4.20 1.55 -6.21
CA CYS A 53 5.06 0.59 -5.53
C CYS A 53 4.60 -0.85 -5.75
N LEU A 54 3.28 -1.09 -5.78
CA LEU A 54 2.74 -2.42 -6.11
C LEU A 54 3.14 -2.84 -7.52
N ASP A 55 2.98 -1.96 -8.51
CA ASP A 55 3.29 -2.26 -9.91
C ASP A 55 4.78 -2.47 -10.12
N THR A 56 5.62 -1.63 -9.51
CA THR A 56 7.09 -1.80 -9.51
C THR A 56 7.49 -3.17 -8.94
N TYR A 57 6.81 -3.61 -7.88
CA TYR A 57 7.04 -4.92 -7.29
C TYR A 57 6.58 -6.04 -8.22
N LYS A 58 5.37 -5.93 -8.80
CA LYS A 58 4.86 -6.93 -9.74
C LYS A 58 5.79 -7.12 -10.94
N GLU A 59 6.33 -6.04 -11.50
CA GLU A 59 7.30 -6.11 -12.60
C GLU A 59 8.64 -6.73 -12.17
N LYS A 60 9.15 -6.37 -10.99
CA LYS A 60 10.42 -6.91 -10.48
C LYS A 60 10.38 -8.41 -10.15
N TYR A 61 9.22 -8.93 -9.78
CA TYR A 61 9.04 -10.33 -9.36
C TYR A 61 8.22 -11.16 -10.35
N LYS A 62 8.13 -10.73 -11.60
CA LYS A 62 7.45 -11.42 -12.71
C LYS A 62 8.22 -12.63 -13.26
N HIS A 63 9.09 -13.24 -12.45
CA HIS A 63 10.00 -14.32 -12.84
C HIS A 63 9.56 -15.65 -12.23
#